data_AF-A0A8C4Q6F9-F1
#
_entry.id   AF-A0A8C4Q6F9-F1
#
_cell.length_a   1.000
_cell.length_b   1.000
_cell.length_c   1.000
_cell.angle_alpha   90.00
_cell.angle_beta   90.00
_cell.angle_gamma   90.00
#
_symmetry.space_group_name_H-M   'P 1'
#
loop_
_entity.id
_entity.type
_entity.pdbx_description
1 polymer ?
#
loop_
_entity_poly.entity_id
_entity_poly.type
_entity_poly.pdbx_seq_one_letter_code
_entity_poly.pdbx_strand_id
1 'polypeptide(L)'
;MALSSGVDDEIIRKRLLIDGDGGGDDRRINTLFKSCIKWCHSDSSAEESAGQLQRMLVALAQCEFAMGKTVLGFNMNQCEMKMYEENQQKIEESINAAHEKMGRSKQEIQQAKRIRKNRQEYDALAKVIETHPDRSKTLRQLEDLQKELEHLSRVKESFESKLEMRRKQFHALLSCIHELQHMLDYDEKASEKDGEEISSMEISPQAMQ
;
A
#
# COMPACT_ATOMS: atom_id res chain seq x y z
N MET A 1 2.13 -31.40 -34.20
CA MET A 1 1.13 -32.47 -34.41
C MET A 1 -0.25 -31.89 -34.79
N ALA A 2 -0.30 -30.76 -35.52
CA ALA A 2 -1.52 -29.98 -35.74
C ALA A 2 -1.82 -29.73 -37.24
N LEU A 3 -1.25 -30.54 -38.14
CA LEU A 3 -1.38 -30.37 -39.60
C LEU A 3 -2.25 -31.44 -40.29
N SER A 4 -2.70 -32.49 -39.59
CA SER A 4 -3.61 -33.49 -40.20
C SER A 4 -5.10 -33.19 -40.01
N SER A 5 -5.48 -32.35 -39.03
CA SER A 5 -6.89 -32.10 -38.72
C SER A 5 -7.64 -31.35 -39.82
N GLY A 6 -6.96 -30.47 -40.57
CA GLY A 6 -7.61 -29.67 -41.62
C GLY A 6 -8.04 -30.49 -42.85
N VAL A 7 -7.26 -31.51 -43.21
CA VAL A 7 -7.58 -32.41 -44.34
C VAL A 7 -8.68 -33.38 -43.96
N ASP A 8 -8.64 -33.93 -42.74
CA ASP A 8 -9.67 -34.82 -42.23
C ASP A 8 -11.01 -34.08 -42.06
N ASP A 9 -11.02 -32.85 -41.55
CA ASP A 9 -12.23 -32.02 -41.47
C ASP A 9 -12.82 -31.71 -42.85
N GLU A 10 -11.97 -31.52 -43.87
CA GLU A 10 -12.43 -31.25 -45.23
C GLU A 10 -13.03 -32.49 -45.89
N ILE A 11 -12.46 -33.67 -45.65
CA ILE A 11 -13.00 -34.96 -46.09
C ILE A 11 -14.32 -35.25 -45.38
N ILE A 12 -14.40 -35.02 -44.06
CA ILE A 12 -15.62 -35.20 -43.26
C ILE A 12 -16.72 -34.25 -43.74
N ARG A 13 -16.39 -32.98 -43.99
CA ARG A 13 -17.33 -31.98 -44.54
C ARG A 13 -17.85 -32.39 -45.91
N LYS A 14 -16.98 -32.82 -46.82
CA LYS A 14 -17.36 -33.32 -48.15
C LYS A 14 -18.21 -34.59 -48.06
N ARG A 15 -17.87 -35.51 -47.16
CA ARG A 15 -18.64 -36.74 -46.92
C ARG A 15 -20.03 -36.43 -46.37
N LEU A 16 -20.15 -35.52 -45.41
CA LEU A 16 -21.43 -35.07 -44.85
C LEU A 16 -22.28 -34.31 -45.86
N LEU A 17 -21.69 -33.55 -46.79
CA LEU A 17 -22.41 -32.88 -47.88
C LEU A 17 -22.94 -33.87 -48.94
N ILE A 18 -22.23 -34.99 -49.15
CA ILE A 18 -22.60 -36.01 -50.15
C ILE A 18 -23.58 -37.05 -49.56
N ASP A 19 -23.32 -37.53 -48.34
CA ASP A 19 -24.11 -38.58 -47.67
C ASP A 19 -25.18 -38.00 -46.71
N GLY A 20 -25.10 -36.72 -46.36
CA GLY A 20 -26.11 -36.02 -45.56
C GLY A 20 -27.25 -35.53 -46.44
N ASP A 21 -28.26 -36.39 -46.60
CA ASP A 21 -29.59 -36.09 -47.17
C ASP A 21 -29.65 -35.78 -48.69
N GLY A 22 -28.61 -35.24 -49.33
CA GLY A 22 -28.70 -34.72 -50.72
C GLY A 22 -28.61 -35.74 -51.86
N GLY A 23 -27.85 -36.83 -51.72
CA GLY A 23 -27.65 -37.82 -52.80
C GLY A 23 -28.83 -38.77 -53.04
N GLY A 24 -29.70 -38.91 -52.03
CA GLY A 24 -30.90 -39.77 -52.12
C GLY A 24 -32.03 -39.12 -52.90
N ASP A 25 -32.19 -37.80 -52.77
CA ASP A 25 -33.28 -37.05 -53.41
C ASP A 25 -33.11 -36.92 -54.92
N ASP A 26 -31.91 -36.60 -55.39
CA ASP A 26 -31.63 -36.56 -56.84
C ASP A 26 -31.91 -37.93 -57.48
N ARG A 27 -31.51 -39.03 -56.82
CA ARG A 27 -31.81 -40.39 -57.27
C ARG A 27 -33.32 -40.69 -57.28
N ARG A 28 -34.06 -40.26 -56.26
CA ARG A 28 -35.53 -40.42 -56.18
C ARG A 28 -36.23 -39.68 -57.31
N ILE A 29 -35.90 -38.41 -57.51
CA ILE A 29 -36.46 -37.55 -58.56
C ILE A 29 -36.12 -38.11 -59.95
N ASN A 30 -34.88 -38.52 -60.18
CA ASN A 30 -34.45 -39.11 -61.44
C ASN A 30 -35.20 -40.43 -61.74
N THR A 31 -35.48 -41.23 -60.71
CA THR A 31 -36.24 -42.49 -60.84
C THR A 31 -37.71 -42.23 -61.15
N LEU A 32 -38.33 -41.22 -60.50
CA LEU A 32 -39.69 -40.77 -60.80
C LEU A 32 -39.78 -40.25 -62.24
N PHE A 33 -38.84 -39.40 -62.65
CA PHE A 33 -38.77 -38.86 -64.00
C PHE A 33 -38.68 -39.95 -65.09
N LYS A 34 -37.77 -40.93 -64.90
CA LYS A 34 -37.67 -42.10 -65.80
C LYS A 34 -38.95 -42.94 -65.82
N SER A 35 -39.62 -43.09 -64.68
CA SER A 35 -40.90 -43.82 -64.59
C SER A 35 -42.02 -43.10 -65.35
N CYS A 36 -42.08 -41.76 -65.27
CA CYS A 36 -43.03 -40.95 -66.05
C CYS A 36 -42.80 -41.12 -67.56
N ILE A 37 -41.55 -41.01 -68.03
CA ILE A 37 -41.21 -41.20 -69.45
C ILE A 37 -41.60 -42.61 -69.91
N LYS A 38 -41.27 -43.63 -69.11
CA LYS A 38 -41.60 -45.02 -69.45
C LYS A 38 -43.12 -45.26 -69.54
N TRP A 39 -43.89 -44.67 -68.62
CA TRP A 39 -45.35 -44.76 -68.61
C TRP A 39 -45.98 -44.08 -69.83
N CYS A 40 -45.46 -42.91 -70.26
CA CYS A 40 -45.93 -42.21 -71.45
C CYS A 40 -45.71 -43.00 -72.77
N HIS A 41 -44.78 -43.94 -72.79
CA HIS A 41 -44.41 -44.73 -73.98
C HIS A 41 -44.82 -46.21 -73.89
N SER A 42 -45.57 -46.60 -72.86
CA SER A 42 -45.96 -48.00 -72.67
C SER A 42 -47.35 -48.29 -73.24
N ASP A 43 -47.46 -49.30 -74.12
CA ASP A 43 -48.74 -49.92 -74.52
C ASP A 43 -49.21 -50.91 -73.44
N SER A 44 -49.51 -50.39 -72.25
CA SER A 44 -49.97 -51.18 -71.10
C SER A 44 -51.50 -51.26 -71.05
N SER A 45 -52.04 -52.32 -70.44
CA SER A 45 -53.49 -52.39 -70.13
C SER A 45 -53.91 -51.23 -69.22
N ALA A 46 -55.17 -50.81 -69.28
CA ALA A 46 -55.71 -49.73 -68.45
C ALA A 46 -55.49 -49.97 -66.94
N GLU A 47 -55.56 -51.23 -66.50
CA GLU A 47 -55.34 -51.62 -65.09
C GLU A 47 -53.86 -51.50 -64.68
N GLU A 48 -52.94 -51.90 -65.57
CA GLU A 48 -51.50 -51.78 -65.33
C GLU A 48 -51.05 -50.30 -65.34
N SER A 49 -51.64 -49.49 -66.20
CA SER A 49 -51.42 -48.05 -66.28
C SER A 49 -51.86 -47.34 -65.00
N ALA A 50 -53.02 -47.69 -64.45
CA ALA A 50 -53.49 -47.15 -63.16
C ALA A 50 -52.56 -47.52 -61.99
N GLY A 51 -52.07 -48.77 -61.94
CA GLY A 51 -51.10 -49.19 -60.92
C GLY A 51 -49.73 -48.51 -61.04
N GLN A 52 -49.27 -48.19 -62.26
CA GLN A 52 -48.07 -47.40 -62.49
C GLN A 52 -48.25 -45.94 -62.04
N LEU A 53 -49.38 -45.31 -62.39
CA LEU A 53 -49.71 -43.96 -61.95
C LEU A 53 -49.75 -43.84 -60.42
N GLN A 54 -50.39 -44.79 -59.72
CA GLN A 54 -50.44 -44.79 -58.26
C GLN A 54 -49.05 -44.86 -57.62
N ARG A 55 -48.13 -45.65 -58.18
CA ARG A 55 -46.73 -45.72 -57.71
C ARG A 55 -45.98 -44.42 -57.94
N MET A 56 -46.21 -43.75 -59.07
CA MET A 56 -45.62 -42.43 -59.35
C MET A 56 -46.15 -41.36 -58.40
N LEU A 57 -47.45 -41.36 -58.08
CA LEU A 57 -48.03 -40.44 -57.10
C LEU A 57 -47.44 -40.63 -55.69
N VAL A 58 -47.25 -41.87 -55.26
CA VAL A 58 -46.58 -42.17 -53.98
C VAL A 58 -45.13 -41.67 -53.99
N ALA A 59 -44.39 -41.87 -55.08
CA ALA A 59 -43.03 -41.38 -55.21
C ALA A 59 -42.95 -39.84 -55.23
N LEU A 60 -43.93 -39.16 -55.84
CA LEU A 60 -44.05 -37.70 -55.81
C LEU A 60 -44.28 -37.19 -54.37
N ALA A 61 -45.22 -37.78 -53.65
CA ALA A 61 -45.50 -37.42 -52.25
C ALA A 61 -44.27 -37.61 -51.34
N GLN A 62 -43.46 -38.64 -51.59
CA GLN A 62 -42.19 -38.84 -50.88
C GLN A 62 -41.15 -37.75 -51.19
N CYS A 63 -41.08 -37.28 -52.44
CA CYS A 63 -40.19 -36.18 -52.83
C CYS A 63 -40.64 -34.86 -52.18
N GLU A 64 -41.94 -34.59 -52.16
CA GLU A 64 -42.51 -33.40 -51.51
C GLU A 64 -42.23 -33.40 -50.00
N PHE A 65 -42.40 -34.55 -49.34
CA PHE A 65 -42.08 -34.71 -47.93
C PHE A 65 -40.59 -34.48 -47.63
N ALA A 66 -39.70 -35.06 -48.44
CA ALA A 66 -38.26 -34.88 -48.29
C ALA A 66 -37.87 -33.39 -48.44
N MET A 67 -38.39 -32.71 -49.47
CA MET A 67 -38.18 -31.28 -49.67
C MET A 67 -38.67 -30.44 -48.48
N GLY A 68 -39.86 -30.72 -47.96
CA GLY A 68 -40.41 -30.04 -46.77
C GLY A 68 -39.53 -30.23 -45.53
N LYS A 69 -38.99 -31.44 -45.34
CA LYS A 69 -38.04 -31.74 -44.25
C LYS A 69 -36.75 -30.94 -44.39
N THR A 70 -36.17 -30.85 -45.60
CA THR A 70 -34.94 -30.07 -45.84
C THR A 70 -35.15 -28.58 -45.56
N VAL A 71 -36.29 -28.01 -45.98
CA VAL A 71 -36.62 -26.60 -45.70
C VAL A 71 -36.75 -26.35 -44.19
N LEU A 72 -37.39 -27.27 -43.46
CA LEU A 72 -37.50 -27.15 -42.00
C LEU A 72 -36.13 -27.24 -41.32
N GLY A 73 -35.28 -28.19 -41.75
CA GLY A 73 -33.91 -28.31 -41.25
C GLY A 73 -33.07 -27.06 -41.53
N PHE A 74 -33.20 -26.48 -42.73
CA PHE A 74 -32.55 -25.20 -43.06
C PHE A 74 -32.98 -24.06 -42.13
N ASN A 75 -34.28 -23.92 -41.89
CA ASN A 75 -34.81 -22.89 -41.00
C ASN A 75 -34.34 -23.08 -39.55
N MET A 76 -34.34 -24.32 -39.07
CA MET A 76 -33.80 -24.68 -37.74
C MET A 76 -32.32 -24.28 -37.63
N ASN A 77 -31.50 -24.67 -38.61
CA ASN A 77 -30.07 -24.33 -38.63
C ASN A 77 -29.83 -22.82 -38.64
N GLN A 78 -30.64 -22.04 -39.39
CA GLN A 78 -30.53 -20.58 -39.36
C GLN A 78 -30.86 -19.99 -37.99
N CYS A 79 -31.85 -20.52 -37.28
CA CYS A 79 -32.16 -20.09 -35.92
C CYS A 79 -31.05 -20.47 -34.94
N GLU A 80 -30.51 -21.69 -35.04
CA GLU A 80 -29.39 -22.15 -34.21
C GLU A 80 -28.14 -21.29 -34.42
N MET A 81 -27.80 -20.95 -35.67
CA MET A 81 -26.67 -20.05 -35.96
C MET A 81 -26.80 -18.70 -35.26
N LYS A 82 -27.98 -18.07 -35.33
CA LYS A 82 -28.23 -16.80 -34.63
C LYS A 82 -28.11 -16.95 -33.11
N MET A 83 -28.64 -18.04 -32.56
CA MET A 83 -28.51 -18.31 -31.12
C MET A 83 -27.05 -18.48 -30.70
N TYR A 84 -26.22 -19.14 -31.53
CA TYR A 84 -24.80 -19.29 -31.27
C TYR A 84 -24.06 -17.95 -31.34
N GLU A 85 -24.38 -17.09 -32.32
CA GLU A 85 -23.83 -15.73 -32.42
C GLU A 85 -24.16 -14.89 -31.18
N GLU A 86 -25.42 -14.90 -30.73
CA GLU A 86 -25.84 -14.21 -29.50
C GLU A 86 -25.13 -14.76 -28.26
N ASN A 87 -24.99 -16.08 -28.17
CA ASN A 87 -24.31 -16.71 -27.05
C ASN A 87 -22.81 -16.38 -27.04
N GLN A 88 -22.18 -16.32 -28.22
CA GLN A 88 -20.79 -15.91 -28.34
C GLN A 88 -20.60 -14.47 -27.84
N GLN A 89 -21.47 -13.54 -28.23
CA GLN A 89 -21.41 -12.15 -27.75
C GLN A 89 -21.55 -12.08 -26.22
N LYS A 90 -22.50 -12.82 -25.63
CA LYS A 90 -22.66 -12.88 -24.16
C LYS A 90 -21.42 -13.42 -23.45
N ILE A 91 -20.76 -14.42 -24.03
CA ILE A 91 -19.52 -14.97 -23.49
C ILE A 91 -18.40 -13.93 -23.55
N GLU A 92 -18.25 -13.24 -24.68
CA GLU A 92 -17.25 -12.18 -24.86
C GLU A 92 -17.46 -11.01 -23.87
N GLU A 93 -18.70 -10.57 -23.67
CA GLU A 93 -19.07 -9.57 -22.67
C GLU A 93 -18.72 -10.01 -21.25
N SER A 94 -19.04 -11.26 -20.90
CA SER A 94 -18.72 -11.85 -19.59
C SER A 94 -17.21 -11.93 -19.34
N ILE A 95 -16.44 -12.32 -20.36
CA ILE A 95 -14.97 -12.35 -20.31
C ILE A 95 -14.41 -10.95 -20.09
N ASN A 96 -14.91 -9.95 -20.82
CA ASN A 96 -14.47 -8.56 -20.67
C ASN A 96 -14.79 -8.02 -19.27
N ALA A 97 -16.00 -8.27 -18.76
CA ALA A 97 -16.39 -7.89 -17.40
C ALA A 97 -15.50 -8.57 -16.33
N ALA A 98 -15.14 -9.84 -16.53
CA ALA A 98 -14.21 -10.55 -15.66
C ALA A 98 -12.81 -9.92 -15.68
N HIS A 99 -12.28 -9.58 -16.86
CA HIS A 99 -10.99 -8.88 -16.98
C HIS A 99 -10.99 -7.52 -16.28
N GLU A 100 -12.06 -6.73 -16.41
CA GLU A 100 -12.18 -5.46 -15.70
C GLU A 100 -12.22 -5.66 -14.18
N LYS A 101 -12.95 -6.67 -13.69
CA LYS A 101 -12.99 -7.02 -12.28
C LYS A 101 -11.60 -7.42 -11.76
N MET A 102 -10.86 -8.23 -12.52
CA MET A 102 -9.48 -8.60 -12.19
C MET A 102 -8.56 -7.37 -12.14
N GLY A 103 -8.72 -6.44 -13.08
CA GLY A 103 -7.99 -5.17 -13.10
C GLY A 103 -8.22 -4.36 -11.82
N ARG A 104 -9.50 -4.19 -11.42
CA ARG A 104 -9.88 -3.50 -10.17
C ARG A 104 -9.32 -4.19 -8.93
N SER A 105 -9.52 -5.50 -8.77
CA SER A 105 -9.01 -6.24 -7.62
C SER A 105 -7.48 -6.20 -7.52
N LYS A 106 -6.76 -6.16 -8.66
CA LYS A 106 -5.30 -5.99 -8.66
C LYS A 106 -4.88 -4.62 -8.10
N GLN A 107 -5.59 -3.55 -8.45
CA GLN A 107 -5.34 -2.20 -7.92
C GLN A 107 -5.65 -2.13 -6.43
N GLU A 108 -6.77 -2.70 -5.98
CA GLU A 108 -7.15 -2.78 -4.56
C GLU A 108 -6.08 -3.51 -3.74
N ILE A 109 -5.56 -4.65 -4.23
CA ILE A 109 -4.48 -5.38 -3.57
C ILE A 109 -3.22 -4.53 -3.46
N GLN A 110 -2.86 -3.76 -4.49
CA GLN A 110 -1.68 -2.89 -4.43
C GLN A 110 -1.87 -1.78 -3.39
N GLN A 111 -3.05 -1.18 -3.31
CA GLN A 111 -3.37 -0.18 -2.29
C GLN A 111 -3.34 -0.79 -0.88
N ALA A 112 -3.97 -1.95 -0.67
CA ALA A 112 -3.97 -2.66 0.59
C ALA A 112 -2.55 -3.03 1.06
N LYS A 113 -1.67 -3.45 0.13
CA LYS A 113 -0.25 -3.70 0.43
C LYS A 113 0.48 -2.43 0.88
N ARG A 114 0.23 -1.28 0.25
CA ARG A 114 0.82 0.00 0.67
C ARG A 114 0.35 0.38 2.07
N ILE A 115 -0.95 0.30 2.34
CA ILE A 115 -1.52 0.60 3.67
C ILE A 115 -0.91 -0.32 4.73
N ARG A 116 -0.78 -1.62 4.44
CA ARG A 116 -0.15 -2.57 5.36
C ARG A 116 1.32 -2.21 5.64
N LYS A 117 2.09 -1.83 4.62
CA LYS A 117 3.48 -1.41 4.78
C LYS A 117 3.56 -0.17 5.68
N ASN A 118 2.76 0.86 5.39
CA ASN A 118 2.73 2.09 6.18
C ASN A 118 2.35 1.79 7.64
N ARG A 119 1.36 0.92 7.87
CA ARG A 119 0.97 0.49 9.21
C ARG A 119 2.11 -0.19 9.96
N GLN A 120 2.87 -1.07 9.30
CA GLN A 120 4.03 -1.70 9.90
C GLN A 120 5.13 -0.70 10.26
N GLU A 121 5.34 0.32 9.43
CA GLU A 121 6.29 1.41 9.72
C GLU A 121 5.83 2.24 10.91
N TYR A 122 4.53 2.57 11.00
CA TYR A 122 3.96 3.25 12.17
C TYR A 122 4.07 2.41 13.44
N ASP A 123 3.74 1.12 13.39
CA ASP A 123 3.85 0.21 14.53
C ASP A 123 5.30 0.07 15.00
N ALA A 124 6.27 0.03 14.06
CA ALA A 124 7.69 -0.01 14.37
C ALA A 124 8.15 1.28 15.06
N LEU A 125 7.76 2.45 14.53
CA LEU A 125 8.08 3.74 15.15
C LEU A 125 7.41 3.90 16.52
N ALA A 126 6.16 3.46 16.68
CA ALA A 126 5.45 3.48 17.95
C ALA A 126 6.18 2.66 19.02
N LYS A 127 6.65 1.45 18.67
CA LYS A 127 7.48 0.63 19.57
C LYS A 127 8.77 1.33 19.99
N VAL A 128 9.44 2.02 19.07
CA VAL A 128 10.64 2.81 19.41
C VAL A 128 10.27 3.94 20.37
N ILE A 129 9.18 4.66 20.11
CA ILE A 129 8.70 5.74 20.98
C ILE A 129 8.35 5.23 22.38
N GLU A 130 7.74 4.04 22.50
CA GLU A 130 7.41 3.41 23.79
C GLU A 130 8.64 3.08 24.65
N THR A 131 9.83 2.92 24.05
CA THR A 131 11.07 2.74 24.83
C THR A 131 11.51 4.01 25.56
N HIS A 132 11.05 5.18 25.12
CA HIS A 132 11.35 6.46 25.74
C HIS A 132 10.35 6.79 26.86
N PRO A 133 10.79 7.50 27.91
CA PRO A 133 9.90 7.88 29.00
C PRO A 133 8.79 8.81 28.52
N ASP A 134 7.64 8.71 29.18
CA ASP A 134 6.49 9.58 28.88
C ASP A 134 6.87 11.05 29.03
N ARG A 135 6.55 11.84 28.00
CA ARG A 135 6.87 13.26 27.89
C ARG A 135 6.38 14.05 29.11
N SER A 136 5.19 13.71 29.63
CA SER A 136 4.62 14.39 30.80
C SER A 136 5.48 14.18 32.05
N LYS A 137 5.99 12.96 32.25
CA LYS A 137 6.88 12.64 33.38
C LYS A 137 8.22 13.37 33.27
N THR A 138 8.83 13.38 32.08
CA THR A 138 10.09 14.10 31.85
C THR A 138 9.93 15.61 32.05
N LEU A 139 8.80 16.19 31.63
CA LEU A 139 8.52 17.61 31.85
C LEU A 139 8.39 17.96 33.34
N ARG A 140 7.71 17.12 34.14
CA ARG A 140 7.63 17.33 35.60
C ARG A 140 9.00 17.24 36.27
N GLN A 141 9.80 16.24 35.91
CA GLN A 141 11.17 16.11 36.44
C GLN A 141 12.03 17.33 36.09
N LEU A 142 11.88 17.87 34.87
CA LEU A 142 12.55 19.11 34.47
C LEU A 142 12.13 20.29 35.33
N GLU A 143 10.83 20.45 35.59
CA GLU A 143 10.31 21.54 36.43
C GLU A 143 10.82 21.43 37.88
N ASP A 144 10.84 20.22 38.44
CA ASP A 144 11.33 19.96 39.79
C ASP A 144 12.85 20.25 39.89
N LEU A 145 13.64 19.76 38.93
CA LEU A 145 15.07 20.06 38.83
C LEU A 145 15.33 21.55 38.69
N GLN A 146 14.51 22.27 37.92
CA GLN A 146 14.65 23.72 37.73
C GLN A 146 14.40 24.47 39.05
N LYS A 147 13.37 24.07 39.82
CA LYS A 147 13.11 24.63 41.16
C LYS A 147 14.26 24.36 42.12
N GLU A 148 14.82 23.15 42.10
CA GLU A 148 15.96 22.78 42.94
C GLU A 148 17.21 23.59 42.59
N LEU A 149 17.47 23.79 41.30
CA LEU A 149 18.60 24.58 40.81
C LEU A 149 18.46 26.05 41.21
N GLU A 150 17.26 26.63 41.08
CA GLU A 150 16.97 27.98 41.59
C GLU A 150 17.18 28.07 43.11
N HIS A 151 16.74 27.06 43.86
CA HIS A 151 16.93 27.01 45.30
C HIS A 151 18.42 26.97 45.67
N LEU A 152 19.20 26.09 45.04
CA LEU A 152 20.65 25.98 45.25
C LEU A 152 21.38 27.27 44.87
N SER A 153 20.96 27.95 43.79
CA SER A 153 21.52 29.25 43.41
C SER A 153 21.32 30.29 44.50
N ARG A 154 20.10 30.40 45.05
CA ARG A 154 19.80 31.34 46.16
C ARG A 154 20.62 31.01 47.41
N VAL A 155 20.74 29.72 47.73
CA VAL A 155 21.55 29.27 48.87
C VAL A 155 23.02 29.62 48.67
N LYS A 156 23.57 29.36 47.48
CA LYS A 156 24.94 29.74 47.11
C LYS A 156 25.17 31.24 47.26
N GLU A 157 24.31 32.07 46.68
CA GLU A 157 24.38 33.54 46.82
C GLU A 157 24.35 33.98 48.28
N SER A 158 23.50 33.35 49.11
CA SER A 158 23.44 33.64 50.54
C SER A 158 24.73 33.29 51.29
N PHE A 159 25.41 32.20 50.91
CA PHE A 159 26.68 31.81 51.49
C PHE A 159 27.82 32.70 51.01
N GLU A 160 27.84 33.07 49.73
CA GLU A 160 28.81 34.03 49.18
C GLU A 160 28.70 35.38 49.89
N SER A 161 27.48 35.88 50.10
CA SER A 161 27.22 37.12 50.85
C SER A 161 27.73 37.04 52.30
N LYS A 162 27.46 35.93 53.00
CA LYS A 162 27.99 35.70 54.36
C LYS A 162 29.51 35.65 54.38
N LEU A 163 30.13 34.97 53.42
CA LEU A 163 31.58 34.83 53.32
C LEU A 163 32.22 36.20 53.05
N GLU A 164 31.63 37.00 52.17
CA GLU A 164 32.08 38.38 51.91
C GLU A 164 31.95 39.27 53.15
N MET A 165 30.85 39.17 53.90
CA MET A 165 30.67 39.86 55.17
C MET A 165 31.77 39.47 56.18
N ARG A 166 32.08 38.17 56.31
CA ARG A 166 33.18 37.69 57.17
C ARG A 166 34.54 38.20 56.71
N ARG A 167 34.83 38.23 55.41
CA ARG A 167 36.07 38.82 54.87
C ARG A 167 36.18 40.30 55.24
N LYS A 168 35.10 41.07 55.14
CA LYS A 168 35.05 42.48 55.57
C LYS A 168 35.30 42.64 57.07
N GLN A 169 34.67 41.79 57.91
CA GLN A 169 34.89 41.77 59.36
C GLN A 169 36.34 41.45 59.73
N PHE A 170 36.95 40.43 59.09
CA PHE A 170 38.36 40.10 59.29
C PHE A 170 39.29 41.25 58.86
N HIS A 171 38.99 41.91 57.73
CA HIS A 171 39.78 43.05 57.29
C HIS A 171 39.73 44.20 58.29
N ALA A 172 38.55 44.53 58.82
CA ALA A 172 38.40 45.54 59.87
C ALA A 172 39.21 45.19 61.13
N LEU A 173 39.14 43.93 61.59
CA LEU A 173 39.91 43.47 62.74
C LEU A 173 41.43 43.54 62.48
N LEU A 174 41.87 43.19 61.27
CA LEU A 174 43.27 43.32 60.85
C LEU A 174 43.73 44.78 60.85
N SER A 175 42.89 45.71 60.39
CA SER A 175 43.17 47.15 60.45
C SER A 175 43.29 47.63 61.90
N CYS A 176 42.37 47.24 62.79
CA CYS A 176 42.48 47.58 64.21
C CYS A 176 43.74 47.01 64.86
N ILE A 177 44.16 45.79 64.48
CA ILE A 177 45.43 45.21 64.96
C ILE A 177 46.61 46.05 64.48
N HIS A 178 46.66 46.43 63.20
CA HIS A 178 47.72 47.29 62.67
C HIS A 178 47.74 48.66 63.34
N GLU A 179 46.57 49.25 63.62
CA GLU A 179 46.45 50.51 64.36
C GLU A 179 46.98 50.36 65.79
N LEU A 180 46.62 49.29 66.50
CA LEU A 180 47.15 48.99 67.83
C LEU A 180 48.66 48.75 67.80
N GLN A 181 49.18 48.02 66.81
CA GLN A 181 50.63 47.85 66.62
C GLN A 181 51.32 49.18 66.36
N HIS A 182 50.74 50.04 65.52
CA HIS A 182 51.27 51.37 65.27
C HIS A 182 51.23 52.26 66.52
N MET A 183 50.21 52.14 67.37
CA MET A 183 50.16 52.83 68.67
C MET A 183 51.23 52.30 69.63
N LEU A 184 51.43 50.97 69.71
CA LEU A 184 52.50 50.39 70.52
C LEU A 184 53.89 50.81 70.03
N ASP A 185 54.14 50.81 68.72
CA ASP A 185 55.38 51.31 68.13
C ASP A 185 55.59 52.81 68.40
N TYR A 186 54.50 53.58 68.52
CA TYR A 186 54.54 55.00 68.87
C TYR A 186 54.84 55.19 70.37
N ASP A 187 54.25 54.38 71.24
CA ASP A 187 54.47 54.39 72.68
C ASP A 187 55.89 53.89 73.06
N GLU A 188 56.45 52.89 72.37
CA GLU A 188 57.86 52.48 72.54
C GLU A 188 58.81 53.63 72.18
N LYS A 189 58.56 54.32 71.06
CA LYS A 189 59.35 55.50 70.65
C LYS A 189 59.17 56.71 71.56
N ALA A 190 58.03 56.83 72.24
CA ALA A 190 57.79 57.86 73.25
C ALA A 190 58.50 57.51 74.58
N SER A 191 58.49 56.23 74.97
CA SER A 191 59.22 55.72 76.14
C SER A 191 60.74 55.82 75.98
N GLU A 192 61.29 55.67 74.78
CA GLU A 192 62.73 55.90 74.52
C GLU A 192 63.11 57.39 74.70
N LYS A 193 62.18 58.33 74.46
CA LYS A 193 62.41 59.77 74.71
C LYS A 193 62.32 60.14 76.19
N ASP A 194 61.42 59.53 76.95
CA ASP A 194 61.31 59.79 78.39
C ASP A 194 62.47 59.13 79.20
N GLY A 195 63.12 58.10 78.65
CA GLY A 195 64.33 57.51 79.24
C GLY A 195 65.61 58.34 79.04
N GLU A 196 65.68 59.17 78.00
CA GLU A 196 66.83 60.07 77.76
C GLU A 196 66.75 61.38 78.58
N GLU A 197 65.56 61.86 78.96
CA GLU A 197 65.44 63.11 79.74
C GLU A 197 65.79 62.97 81.23
N ILE A 198 65.75 61.76 81.81
CA ILE A 198 66.16 61.55 83.22
C ILE A 198 67.69 61.42 83.36
N SER A 199 68.42 61.06 82.29
CA SER A 199 69.89 60.94 82.34
C SER A 199 70.64 62.27 82.12
N SER A 200 69.98 63.35 81.71
CA SER A 200 70.63 64.64 81.40
C SER A 200 70.50 65.72 82.47
N MET A 201 69.86 65.47 83.62
CA MET A 201 69.59 66.50 84.65
C MET A 201 70.33 66.33 85.98
N GLU A 202 71.36 65.49 86.07
CA GLU A 202 72.35 65.56 87.15
C GLU A 202 73.77 65.66 86.57
N ILE A 203 74.34 66.86 86.63
CA ILE A 203 75.67 67.20 87.17
C ILE A 203 75.98 68.64 86.72
N SER A 204 75.77 69.59 87.64
CA SER A 204 76.56 70.82 87.66
C SER A 204 77.83 70.55 88.45
N PRO A 205 78.96 71.14 88.06
CA PRO A 205 79.68 71.91 89.08
C PRO A 205 80.15 73.30 88.60
N GLN A 206 80.00 74.23 89.54
CA GLN A 206 80.67 75.52 89.73
C GLN A 206 82.11 75.63 89.16
N ALA A 207 82.47 76.81 88.61
CA ALA A 207 83.14 77.89 89.37
C ALA A 207 83.79 78.97 88.46
N MET A 208 83.69 80.23 88.91
CA MET A 208 84.67 81.33 88.83
C MET A 208 85.40 81.65 87.51
N GLN A 209 85.04 82.78 86.89
CA GLN A 209 85.69 84.10 87.07
C GLN A 209 84.81 85.20 86.47
#